data_AF-A0A959LB67-F1
#
_entry.id   AF-A0A959LB67-F1
#
_cell.length_a   1.000
_cell.length_b   1.000
_cell.length_c   1.000
_cell.angle_alpha   90.00
_cell.angle_beta   90.00
_cell.angle_gamma   90.00
#
_symmetry.space_group_name_H-M   'P 1'
#
loop_
_entity.id
_entity.type
_entity.pdbx_description
1 polymer ?
#
loop_
_entity_poly.entity_id
_entity_poly.type
_entity_poly.pdbx_seq_one_letter_code
_entity_poly.pdbx_strand_id
1 'polypeptide(L)'
;MTEYFKQLTSEEYERLKDAIPLITILVAGADGKFEKEELNWAEKIASIRSYKMSDDLVGFYKDVGINFHEKLEDYVDAFPKNVDDRNDIISDRLEDLNDILPKLDPRVGAHLYDSYLSFAKHVASASGGFWGFFSIGPKEERMMKLPMINPIFFEED
;
A
#
# COMPACT_ATOMS: atom_id res chain seq x y z
N MET A 1 4.48 16.50 4.98
CA MET A 1 5.79 15.97 4.54
C MET A 1 6.78 16.07 5.70
N THR A 2 7.31 14.93 6.14
CA THR A 2 8.28 14.85 7.25
C THR A 2 9.71 15.09 6.75
N GLU A 3 10.67 15.19 7.67
CA GLU A 3 12.07 15.43 7.31
C GLU A 3 12.73 14.30 6.51
N TYR A 4 12.33 13.05 6.75
CA TYR A 4 12.83 11.86 6.05
C TYR A 4 12.45 11.81 4.55
N PHE A 5 11.50 12.65 4.14
CA PHE A 5 10.98 12.71 2.77
C PHE A 5 11.23 14.06 2.08
N LYS A 6 11.96 15.00 2.72
CA LYS A 6 12.20 16.36 2.18
C LYS A 6 12.95 16.41 0.85
N GLN A 7 13.67 15.35 0.49
CA GLN A 7 14.38 15.24 -0.78
C GLN A 7 13.46 14.93 -1.97
N LEU A 8 12.22 14.53 -1.70
CA LEU A 8 11.21 14.30 -2.72
C LEU A 8 10.45 15.58 -3.04
N THR A 9 9.99 15.66 -4.28
CA THR A 9 8.96 16.63 -4.66
C THR A 9 7.63 16.31 -3.99
N SER A 10 6.72 17.28 -3.94
CA SER A 10 5.36 17.06 -3.40
C SER A 10 4.62 15.98 -4.19
N GLU A 11 4.81 15.91 -5.51
CA GLU A 11 4.17 14.91 -6.36
C GLU A 11 4.69 13.49 -6.08
N GLU A 12 6.01 13.32 -5.95
CA GLU A 12 6.61 12.03 -5.60
C GLU A 12 6.16 11.55 -4.20
N TYR A 13 6.06 12.46 -3.24
CA TYR A 13 5.57 12.14 -1.91
C TYR A 13 4.08 11.74 -1.92
N GLU A 14 3.24 12.42 -2.72
CA GLU A 14 1.85 12.00 -2.90
C GLU A 14 1.76 10.61 -3.52
N ARG A 15 2.59 10.27 -4.52
CA ARG A 15 2.61 8.92 -5.12
C ARG A 15 2.96 7.83 -4.09
N LEU A 16 3.92 8.09 -3.19
CA LEU A 16 4.22 7.16 -2.09
C LEU A 16 3.02 6.98 -1.15
N LYS A 17 2.27 8.06 -0.86
CA LYS A 17 1.05 7.96 -0.04
C LYS A 17 -0.07 7.20 -0.77
N ASP A 18 -0.23 7.44 -2.06
CA ASP A 18 -1.22 6.78 -2.93
C ASP A 18 -1.00 5.27 -3.02
N ALA A 19 0.24 4.82 -2.83
CA ALA A 19 0.54 3.39 -2.74
C ALA A 19 -0.33 2.66 -1.70
N ILE A 20 -0.66 3.27 -0.56
CA ILE A 20 -1.42 2.60 0.51
C ILE A 20 -2.85 2.24 0.04
N PRO A 21 -3.69 3.18 -0.42
CA PRO A 21 -5.03 2.83 -0.95
C PRO A 21 -4.95 1.97 -2.22
N LEU A 22 -3.95 2.16 -3.09
CA LEU A 22 -3.75 1.31 -4.27
C LEU A 22 -3.48 -0.15 -3.90
N ILE A 23 -2.61 -0.40 -2.90
CA ILE A 23 -2.35 -1.74 -2.35
C ILE A 23 -3.64 -2.32 -1.74
N THR A 24 -4.45 -1.52 -1.04
CA THR A 24 -5.74 -1.97 -0.53
C THR A 24 -6.63 -2.50 -1.65
N ILE A 25 -6.78 -1.74 -2.74
CA ILE A 25 -7.63 -2.12 -3.87
C ILE A 25 -7.10 -3.35 -4.59
N LEU A 26 -5.77 -3.43 -4.80
CA LEU A 26 -5.12 -4.56 -5.45
C LEU A 26 -5.33 -5.87 -4.69
N VAL A 27 -5.23 -5.81 -3.36
CA VAL A 27 -5.27 -6.99 -2.49
C VAL A 27 -6.70 -7.38 -2.11
N ALA A 28 -7.53 -6.42 -1.68
CA ALA A 28 -8.91 -6.70 -1.28
C ALA A 28 -9.79 -6.99 -2.50
N GLY A 29 -9.57 -6.30 -3.62
CA GLY A 29 -10.40 -6.44 -4.82
C GLY A 29 -10.06 -7.64 -5.70
N ALA A 30 -9.13 -8.51 -5.30
CA ALA A 30 -8.59 -9.55 -6.16
C ALA A 30 -9.64 -10.55 -6.67
N ASP A 31 -10.75 -10.72 -5.94
CA ASP A 31 -11.90 -11.56 -6.32
C ASP A 31 -12.98 -10.80 -7.12
N GLY A 32 -12.80 -9.50 -7.32
CA GLY A 32 -13.71 -8.60 -8.03
C GLY A 32 -14.79 -7.94 -7.19
N LYS A 33 -14.76 -8.11 -5.86
CA LYS A 33 -15.69 -7.45 -4.93
C LYS A 33 -14.90 -6.64 -3.89
N PHE A 34 -15.58 -5.66 -3.32
CA PHE A 34 -15.08 -4.93 -2.15
C PHE A 34 -16.18 -5.01 -1.10
N GLU A 35 -15.89 -5.69 0.00
CA GLU A 35 -16.75 -5.66 1.18
C GLU A 35 -16.41 -4.43 2.02
N LYS A 36 -17.44 -3.79 2.59
CA LYS A 36 -17.26 -2.56 3.38
C LYS A 36 -16.33 -2.79 4.58
N GLU A 37 -16.38 -3.99 5.13
CA GLU A 37 -15.53 -4.48 6.21
C GLU A 37 -14.04 -4.48 5.82
N GLU A 38 -13.71 -4.82 4.58
CA GLU A 38 -12.34 -4.86 4.06
C GLU A 38 -11.75 -3.46 3.92
N LEU A 39 -12.53 -2.53 3.36
CA LEU A 39 -12.13 -1.12 3.23
C LEU A 39 -11.93 -0.47 4.60
N ASN A 40 -12.88 -0.70 5.52
CA ASN A 40 -12.78 -0.21 6.90
C ASN A 40 -11.59 -0.82 7.64
N TRP A 41 -11.22 -2.07 7.35
CA TRP A 41 -10.06 -2.70 7.96
C TRP A 41 -8.75 -2.09 7.47
N ALA A 42 -8.65 -1.81 6.17
CA ALA A 42 -7.49 -1.11 5.61
C ALA A 42 -7.28 0.27 6.26
N GLU A 43 -8.36 1.02 6.44
CA GLU A 43 -8.33 2.31 7.14
C GLU A 43 -7.85 2.17 8.60
N LYS A 44 -8.33 1.14 9.31
CA LYS A 44 -7.87 0.84 10.67
C LYS A 44 -6.38 0.50 10.71
N ILE A 45 -5.86 -0.29 9.77
CA ILE A 45 -4.43 -0.61 9.72
C ILE A 45 -3.62 0.65 9.48
N ALA A 46 -4.00 1.48 8.49
CA ALA A 46 -3.30 2.73 8.20
C ALA A 46 -3.26 3.65 9.44
N SER A 47 -4.39 3.75 10.15
CA SER A 47 -4.48 4.49 11.42
C SER A 47 -3.55 3.92 12.49
N ILE A 48 -3.52 2.60 12.72
CA ILE A 48 -2.62 1.98 13.71
C ILE A 48 -1.15 2.29 13.40
N ARG A 49 -0.78 2.25 12.12
CA ARG A 49 0.58 2.51 11.65
C ARG A 49 1.01 3.96 11.87
N SER A 50 0.06 4.91 11.85
CA SER A 50 0.33 6.31 12.20
C SER A 50 0.77 6.52 13.66
N TYR A 51 0.68 5.50 14.52
CA TYR A 51 1.11 5.54 15.93
C TYR A 51 2.19 4.54 16.31
N LYS A 52 2.37 3.45 15.55
CA LYS A 52 3.20 2.31 15.95
C LYS A 52 4.36 1.98 15.00
N MET A 53 4.52 2.73 13.92
CA MET A 53 5.65 2.53 13.01
C MET A 53 6.95 3.08 13.62
N SER A 54 8.07 2.79 12.96
CA SER A 54 9.35 3.45 13.22
C SER A 54 9.23 4.98 13.07
N ASP A 55 10.11 5.71 13.79
CA ASP A 55 10.06 7.17 13.88
C ASP A 55 10.13 7.87 12.51
N ASP A 56 10.80 7.25 11.54
CA ASP A 56 10.92 7.71 10.16
C ASP A 56 9.62 7.60 9.33
N LEU A 57 8.71 6.70 9.71
CA LEU A 57 7.47 6.43 8.98
C LEU A 57 6.19 6.88 9.70
N VAL A 58 6.23 7.13 11.02
CA VAL A 58 5.06 7.58 11.80
C VAL A 58 4.42 8.82 11.18
N GLY A 59 5.23 9.83 10.83
CA GLY A 59 4.69 11.05 10.23
C GLY A 59 4.21 10.85 8.79
N PHE A 60 4.81 9.93 8.03
CA PHE A 60 4.30 9.52 6.72
C PHE A 60 2.90 8.91 6.83
N TYR A 61 2.68 7.98 7.76
CA TYR A 61 1.37 7.36 7.95
C TYR A 61 0.32 8.31 8.54
N LYS A 62 0.74 9.32 9.31
CA LYS A 62 -0.17 10.42 9.69
C LYS A 62 -0.63 11.19 8.46
N ASP A 63 0.28 11.53 7.54
CA ASP A 63 -0.08 12.22 6.29
C ASP A 63 -0.96 11.36 5.37
N VAL A 64 -0.75 10.03 5.32
CA VAL A 64 -1.63 9.08 4.62
C VAL A 64 -3.04 9.09 5.22
N GLY A 65 -3.14 9.05 6.56
CA GLY A 65 -4.42 8.97 7.25
C GLY A 65 -5.34 10.19 7.08
N ILE A 66 -4.80 11.35 6.66
CA ILE A 66 -5.59 12.59 6.48
C ILE A 66 -6.72 12.42 5.46
N ASN A 67 -6.46 11.73 4.35
CA ASN A 67 -7.40 11.59 3.23
C ASN A 67 -7.46 10.16 2.68
N PHE A 68 -7.04 9.17 3.48
CA PHE A 68 -7.03 7.77 3.06
C PHE A 68 -8.38 7.29 2.54
N HIS A 69 -9.45 7.54 3.30
CA HIS A 69 -10.81 7.09 2.96
C HIS A 69 -11.30 7.70 1.65
N GLU A 70 -11.17 9.02 1.50
CA GLU A 70 -11.54 9.76 0.29
C GLU A 70 -10.78 9.25 -0.94
N LYS A 71 -9.45 9.12 -0.85
CA LYS A 71 -8.63 8.59 -1.95
C LYS A 71 -9.00 7.15 -2.32
N LEU A 72 -9.32 6.33 -1.32
CA LEU A 72 -9.73 4.94 -1.55
C LEU A 72 -11.06 4.87 -2.32
N GLU A 73 -12.06 5.65 -1.91
CA GLU A 73 -13.35 5.74 -2.61
C GLU A 73 -13.17 6.28 -4.04
N ASP A 74 -12.40 7.36 -4.20
CA ASP A 74 -12.10 7.96 -5.51
C ASP A 74 -11.49 6.95 -6.49
N TYR A 75 -10.55 6.12 -6.03
CA TYR A 75 -9.94 5.09 -6.88
C TYR A 75 -10.90 3.93 -7.16
N VAL A 76 -11.71 3.49 -6.19
CA VAL A 76 -12.72 2.43 -6.41
C VAL A 76 -13.77 2.86 -7.46
N ASP A 77 -14.11 4.14 -7.49
CA ASP A 77 -15.04 4.72 -8.45
C ASP A 77 -14.40 4.99 -9.81
N ALA A 78 -13.15 5.47 -9.84
CA ALA A 78 -12.45 5.80 -11.07
C ALA A 78 -11.96 4.57 -11.85
N PHE A 79 -11.64 3.46 -11.17
CA PHE A 79 -11.04 2.31 -11.83
C PHE A 79 -12.06 1.38 -12.52
N PRO A 80 -11.63 0.66 -13.58
CA PRO A 80 -12.45 -0.33 -14.25
C PRO A 80 -13.00 -1.38 -13.27
N LYS A 81 -14.21 -1.86 -13.54
CA LYS A 81 -14.80 -2.98 -12.79
C LYS A 81 -14.21 -4.34 -13.19
N ASN A 82 -13.53 -4.41 -14.35
CA ASN A 82 -12.76 -5.58 -14.73
C ASN A 82 -11.51 -5.68 -13.83
N VAL A 83 -11.35 -6.84 -13.19
CA VAL A 83 -10.28 -7.11 -12.22
C VAL A 83 -8.90 -7.04 -12.86
N ASP A 84 -8.71 -7.68 -14.01
CA ASP A 84 -7.41 -7.74 -14.66
C ASP A 84 -7.01 -6.33 -15.14
N ASP A 85 -7.91 -5.60 -15.83
CA ASP A 85 -7.65 -4.22 -16.30
C ASP A 85 -7.31 -3.26 -15.14
N ARG A 86 -8.04 -3.40 -14.01
CA ARG A 86 -7.79 -2.59 -12.82
C ARG A 86 -6.44 -2.95 -12.19
N ASN A 87 -6.12 -4.23 -12.09
CA ASN A 87 -4.86 -4.67 -11.49
C ASN A 87 -3.66 -4.24 -12.33
N ASP A 88 -3.78 -4.21 -13.66
CA ASP A 88 -2.75 -3.70 -14.56
C ASP A 88 -2.52 -2.21 -14.30
N ILE A 89 -3.58 -1.39 -14.28
CA ILE A 89 -3.48 0.06 -13.98
C ILE A 89 -2.85 0.32 -12.61
N ILE A 90 -3.22 -0.46 -11.59
CA ILE A 90 -2.65 -0.30 -10.25
C ILE A 90 -1.19 -0.72 -10.23
N SER A 91 -0.85 -1.82 -10.91
CA SER A 91 0.53 -2.31 -10.98
C SER A 91 1.44 -1.29 -11.65
N ASP A 92 1.01 -0.69 -12.76
CA ASP A 92 1.75 0.37 -13.46
C ASP A 92 2.02 1.56 -12.53
N ARG A 93 1.00 2.00 -11.76
CA ARG A 93 1.16 3.11 -10.80
C ARG A 93 2.09 2.77 -9.62
N LEU A 94 2.08 1.52 -9.18
CA LEU A 94 2.99 1.06 -8.12
C LEU A 94 4.42 0.87 -8.66
N GLU A 95 4.58 0.54 -9.94
CA GLU A 95 5.87 0.45 -10.61
C GLU A 95 6.58 1.81 -10.68
N ASP A 96 5.83 2.92 -10.84
CA ASP A 96 6.39 4.29 -10.80
C ASP A 96 7.17 4.58 -9.49
N LEU A 97 6.91 3.84 -8.41
CA LEU A 97 7.62 4.00 -7.15
C LEU A 97 9.07 3.53 -7.23
N ASN A 98 9.43 2.72 -8.23
CA ASN A 98 10.80 2.26 -8.46
C ASN A 98 11.77 3.40 -8.77
N ASP A 99 11.28 4.53 -9.29
CA ASP A 99 12.07 5.74 -9.54
C ASP A 99 12.09 6.70 -8.32
N ILE A 100 11.29 6.41 -7.29
CA ILE A 100 11.10 7.28 -6.12
C ILE A 100 11.76 6.68 -4.88
N LEU A 101 11.53 5.40 -4.59
CA LEU A 101 12.07 4.71 -3.42
C LEU A 101 13.60 4.79 -3.32
N PRO A 102 14.39 4.66 -4.42
CA PRO A 102 15.85 4.79 -4.34
C PRO A 102 16.35 6.22 -4.08
N LYS A 103 15.48 7.24 -4.19
CA LYS A 103 15.82 8.62 -3.82
C LYS A 103 15.75 8.84 -2.31
N LEU A 104 15.12 7.92 -1.57
CA LEU A 104 15.06 7.99 -0.12
C LEU A 104 16.43 7.66 0.51
N ASP A 105 16.62 8.05 1.76
CA ASP A 105 17.71 7.47 2.55
C ASP A 105 17.55 5.93 2.52
N PRO A 106 18.62 5.14 2.28
CA PRO A 106 18.49 3.69 2.07
C PRO A 106 17.72 2.97 3.16
N ARG A 107 17.90 3.37 4.42
CA ARG A 107 17.18 2.80 5.57
C ARG A 107 15.69 3.12 5.50
N VAL A 108 15.35 4.38 5.23
CA VAL A 108 13.95 4.84 5.11
C VAL A 108 13.26 4.16 3.93
N GLY A 109 13.95 4.04 2.79
CA GLY A 109 13.44 3.36 1.61
C GLY A 109 13.14 1.88 1.87
N ALA A 110 14.06 1.17 2.54
CA ALA A 110 13.86 -0.23 2.96
C ALA A 110 12.69 -0.38 3.94
N HIS A 111 12.65 0.46 4.98
CA HIS A 111 11.55 0.45 5.95
C HIS A 111 10.20 0.71 5.29
N LEU A 112 10.13 1.66 4.35
CA LEU A 112 8.88 1.96 3.64
C LEU A 112 8.45 0.80 2.74
N TYR A 113 9.38 0.18 2.02
CA TYR A 113 9.13 -1.01 1.22
C TYR A 113 8.58 -2.17 2.06
N ASP A 114 9.24 -2.48 3.19
CA ASP A 114 8.78 -3.50 4.14
C ASP A 114 7.41 -3.14 4.74
N SER A 115 7.17 -1.84 4.93
CA SER A 115 5.88 -1.32 5.33
C SER A 115 4.80 -1.68 4.31
N TYR A 116 5.04 -1.47 3.01
CA TYR A 116 4.08 -1.82 1.96
C TYR A 116 3.79 -3.32 1.92
N LEU A 117 4.83 -4.17 1.96
CA LEU A 117 4.65 -5.63 1.98
C LEU A 117 3.84 -6.10 3.19
N SER A 118 4.19 -5.60 4.37
CA SER A 118 3.45 -5.94 5.59
C SER A 118 2.03 -5.37 5.57
N PHE A 119 1.78 -4.24 4.91
CA PHE A 119 0.44 -3.69 4.75
C PHE A 119 -0.42 -4.61 3.89
N ALA A 120 0.08 -4.97 2.71
CA ALA A 120 -0.56 -5.88 1.77
C ALA A 120 -0.95 -7.19 2.46
N LYS A 121 -0.03 -7.76 3.24
CA LYS A 121 -0.29 -8.97 4.04
C LYS A 121 -1.42 -8.79 5.06
N HIS A 122 -1.49 -7.66 5.77
CA HIS A 122 -2.56 -7.42 6.73
C HIS A 122 -3.92 -7.17 6.07
N VAL A 123 -3.94 -6.53 4.90
CA VAL A 123 -5.17 -6.37 4.11
C VAL A 123 -5.67 -7.73 3.64
N ALA A 124 -4.79 -8.57 3.06
CA ALA A 124 -5.14 -9.90 2.59
C ALA A 124 -5.65 -10.81 3.71
N SER A 125 -5.07 -10.68 4.91
CA SER A 125 -5.48 -11.45 6.09
C SER A 125 -6.88 -11.09 6.56
N ALA A 126 -7.40 -9.91 6.20
CA ALA A 126 -8.76 -9.49 6.52
C ALA A 126 -9.74 -9.68 5.36
N SER A 127 -9.28 -9.59 4.11
CA SER A 127 -10.09 -9.86 2.91
C SER A 127 -10.28 -11.36 2.65
N GLY A 128 -9.40 -12.21 3.17
CA GLY A 128 -9.58 -13.68 3.18
C GLY A 128 -10.76 -14.19 4.01
N GLY A 129 -11.72 -13.32 4.32
CA GLY A 129 -12.82 -13.54 5.23
C GLY A 129 -12.36 -13.36 6.67
N PHE A 130 -13.17 -12.65 7.46
CA PHE A 130 -13.04 -12.43 8.90
C PHE A 130 -12.74 -13.73 9.73
N TRP A 131 -12.78 -14.93 9.12
CA TRP A 131 -12.55 -16.28 9.64
C TRP A 131 -11.99 -17.31 8.61
N GLY A 132 -11.43 -16.93 7.46
CA GLY A 132 -11.21 -17.85 6.33
C GLY A 132 -9.76 -18.33 6.13
N PHE A 133 -9.32 -19.30 6.93
CA PHE A 133 -8.00 -19.94 6.83
C PHE A 133 -7.68 -20.69 5.52
N PHE A 134 -8.46 -20.57 4.42
CA PHE A 134 -8.46 -21.61 3.37
C PHE A 134 -8.48 -21.25 1.89
N SER A 135 -8.34 -20.00 1.45
CA SER A 135 -8.18 -19.77 0.00
C SER A 135 -7.62 -18.40 -0.37
N ILE A 136 -6.37 -18.11 0.02
CA ILE A 136 -5.59 -17.14 -0.76
C ILE A 136 -5.24 -17.82 -2.08
N GLY A 137 -5.79 -17.32 -3.18
CA GLY A 137 -5.51 -17.85 -4.51
C GLY A 137 -4.06 -17.58 -4.93
N PRO A 138 -3.45 -18.36 -5.84
CA PRO A 138 -2.09 -18.11 -6.33
C PRO A 138 -1.88 -16.73 -6.99
N LYS A 139 -2.95 -16.09 -7.48
CA LYS A 139 -2.90 -14.70 -7.98
C LYS A 139 -2.77 -13.70 -6.82
N GLU A 140 -3.60 -13.82 -5.80
CA GLU A 140 -3.56 -12.99 -4.58
C GLU A 140 -2.23 -13.12 -3.84
N GLU A 141 -1.71 -14.35 -3.73
CA GLU A 141 -0.43 -14.60 -3.06
C GLU A 141 0.74 -13.90 -3.76
N ARG A 142 0.66 -13.74 -5.08
CA ARG A 142 1.64 -12.98 -5.85
C ARG A 142 1.46 -11.48 -5.64
N MET A 143 0.23 -10.97 -5.72
CA MET A 143 -0.02 -9.53 -5.56
C MET A 143 0.34 -9.01 -4.16
N MET A 144 0.18 -9.82 -3.12
CA MET A 144 0.65 -9.49 -1.76
C MET A 144 2.15 -9.22 -1.67
N LYS A 145 2.94 -9.80 -2.58
CA LYS A 145 4.41 -9.63 -2.61
C LYS A 145 4.83 -8.40 -3.42
N LEU A 146 3.87 -7.65 -3.97
CA LEU A 146 4.08 -6.43 -4.75
C LEU A 146 5.21 -6.60 -5.79
N PRO A 147 5.10 -7.57 -6.73
CA PRO A 147 6.21 -7.95 -7.62
C PRO A 147 6.62 -6.86 -8.61
N MET A 148 5.79 -5.82 -8.77
CA MET A 148 6.06 -4.63 -9.57
C MET A 148 7.00 -3.63 -8.86
N ILE A 149 7.16 -3.72 -7.53
CA ILE A 149 8.05 -2.86 -6.76
C ILE A 149 9.37 -3.60 -6.54
N ASN A 150 10.46 -2.98 -6.98
CA ASN A 150 11.81 -3.47 -6.80
C ASN A 150 12.14 -3.54 -5.30
N PRO A 151 12.60 -4.71 -4.81
CA PRO A 151 13.01 -4.83 -3.41
C PRO A 151 14.09 -3.81 -3.04
N ILE A 152 13.90 -3.15 -1.90
CA ILE A 152 14.89 -2.24 -1.30
C ILE A 152 15.46 -2.92 -0.06
N PHE A 153 16.76 -3.20 -0.08
CA PHE A 153 17.45 -3.86 1.03
C PHE A 153 18.35 -2.87 1.77
N PHE A 154 18.31 -2.96 3.10
CA PHE A 154 19.25 -2.29 3.98
C PHE A 154 19.61 -3.25 5.11
N GLU A 155 20.89 -3.55 5.28
CA GLU A 155 21.40 -4.30 6.43
C GLU A 155 21.88 -3.28 7.47
N GLU A 156 21.32 -3.33 8.68
CA GLU A 156 21.87 -2.58 9.82
C GLU A 156 23.16 -3.30 10.28
N ASP A 157 24.30 -2.61 10.18
CA ASP A 157 25.62 -3.06 10.67
C ASP A 157 25.66 -3.30 12.19
#